data_AF-A0A937NGC1-F1
#
_entry.id   AF-A0A937NGC1-F1
#
_cell.length_a   1.000
_cell.length_b   1.000
_cell.length_c   1.000
_cell.angle_alpha   90.00
_cell.angle_beta   90.00
_cell.angle_gamma   90.00
#
_symmetry.space_group_name_H-M   'P 1'
#
loop_
_entity.id
_entity.type
_entity.pdbx_description
1 polymer ?
#
loop_
_entity_poly.entity_id
_entity_poly.type
_entity_poly.pdbx_seq_one_letter_code
_entity_poly.pdbx_strand_id
1 'polypeptide(L)'
;MSEISEAPLVRALVAAEDPLAVLYETLVALWGATGGVDDVNGFFREREAATNRMERFVHDTYFEVYDILLERIRAEDRAHHFTPGEGPVVLLDGMSIREAALLPARLSQQGYAAETVGFALSEAPSSTQAFTRRVFGARSVTTLKTWNGFQVVPVRSGEVPAVLPTGPDVLV
;
A
#
# COMPACT_ATOMS: atom_id res chain seq x y z
N MET A 1 -0.59 24.36 3.79
CA MET A 1 0.16 23.09 3.83
C MET A 1 -0.05 22.51 5.21
N SER A 2 -0.56 21.27 5.30
CA SER A 2 -0.86 20.66 6.61
C SER A 2 0.42 20.05 7.17
N GLU A 3 1.15 20.81 8.00
CA GLU A 3 2.06 20.17 8.96
C GLU A 3 1.21 19.24 9.84
N ILE A 4 1.64 17.98 10.00
CA ILE A 4 1.00 17.13 11.01
C ILE A 4 1.31 17.75 12.36
N SER A 5 0.28 18.16 13.07
CA SER A 5 0.43 18.55 14.46
C SER A 5 0.58 17.28 15.30
N GLU A 6 1.74 17.16 15.96
CA GLU A 6 2.15 16.01 16.77
C GLU A 6 1.17 15.71 17.92
N ALA A 7 0.67 16.75 18.60
CA ALA A 7 -0.24 16.58 19.73
C ALA A 7 -1.62 16.00 19.34
N PRO A 8 -2.26 16.43 18.23
CA PRO A 8 -3.41 15.74 17.65
C PRO A 8 -3.12 14.29 17.23
N LEU A 9 -1.95 14.03 16.63
CA LEU A 9 -1.60 12.67 16.19
C LEU A 9 -1.53 11.70 17.37
N VAL A 10 -0.81 12.02 18.45
CA VAL A 10 -0.71 11.11 19.61
C VAL A 10 -2.07 10.88 20.28
N ARG A 11 -2.93 11.91 20.34
CA ARG A 11 -4.29 11.76 20.87
C ARG A 11 -5.12 10.81 20.01
N ALA A 12 -5.01 10.91 18.69
CA ALA A 12 -5.69 10.00 17.77
C ALA A 12 -5.18 8.56 17.93
N LEU A 13 -3.87 8.37 18.03
CA LEU A 13 -3.26 7.04 18.22
C LEU A 13 -3.71 6.37 19.52
N VAL A 14 -3.72 7.11 20.64
CA VAL A 14 -4.12 6.56 21.95
C VAL A 14 -5.63 6.27 22.02
N ALA A 15 -6.46 7.05 21.33
CA ALA A 15 -7.91 6.91 21.39
C ALA A 15 -8.49 5.93 20.35
N ALA A 16 -7.72 5.56 19.33
CA ALA A 16 -8.20 4.73 18.24
C ALA A 16 -8.27 3.24 18.61
N GLU A 17 -9.31 2.57 18.13
CA GLU A 17 -9.39 1.10 18.17
C GLU A 17 -8.35 0.45 17.24
N ASP A 18 -8.05 1.10 16.11
CA ASP A 18 -7.00 0.68 15.17
C ASP A 18 -5.97 1.82 14.98
N PRO A 19 -4.93 1.89 15.84
CA PRO A 19 -3.86 2.88 15.71
C PRO A 19 -3.08 2.78 14.38
N LEU A 20 -3.04 1.60 13.74
CA LEU A 20 -2.35 1.43 12.47
C LEU A 20 -3.13 2.08 11.32
N ALA A 21 -4.46 2.07 11.38
CA ALA A 21 -5.29 2.82 10.44
C ALA A 21 -5.04 4.32 10.52
N VAL A 22 -4.92 4.87 11.74
CA VAL A 22 -4.56 6.29 11.95
C VAL A 22 -3.20 6.61 11.34
N LEU A 23 -2.19 5.75 11.55
CA LEU A 23 -0.87 5.94 10.94
C LEU A 23 -0.91 5.87 9.41
N TYR A 24 -1.66 4.91 8.86
CA TYR A 24 -1.82 4.77 7.41
C TYR A 24 -2.45 6.02 6.80
N GLU A 25 -3.59 6.48 7.34
CA GLU A 25 -4.27 7.69 6.86
C GLU A 25 -3.37 8.93 6.96
N THR A 26 -2.61 9.04 8.04
CA THR A 26 -1.64 10.11 8.25
C THR A 26 -0.53 10.08 7.18
N LEU A 27 0.01 8.90 6.87
CA LEU A 27 1.00 8.71 5.81
C LEU A 27 0.43 9.03 4.43
N VAL A 28 -0.79 8.57 4.11
CA VAL A 28 -1.46 8.90 2.85
C VAL A 28 -1.68 10.40 2.72
N ALA A 29 -2.08 11.08 3.80
CA ALA A 29 -2.25 12.53 3.80
C ALA A 29 -0.93 13.29 3.58
N LEU A 30 0.20 12.78 4.12
CA LEU A 30 1.52 13.35 3.88
C LEU A 30 1.94 13.23 2.42
N TRP A 31 1.77 12.06 1.82
CA TRP A 31 2.23 11.77 0.47
C TRP A 31 1.20 12.12 -0.62
N GLY A 32 -0.01 12.49 -0.24
CA GLY A 32 -1.03 12.98 -1.15
C GLY A 32 -0.67 14.32 -1.80
N ALA A 33 -1.12 14.51 -3.04
CA ALA A 33 -1.02 15.77 -3.76
C ALA A 33 -2.34 16.08 -4.49
N THR A 34 -3.02 17.13 -4.05
CA THR A 34 -4.19 17.66 -4.75
C THR A 34 -3.72 18.58 -5.88
N GLY A 35 -3.94 18.19 -7.14
CA GLY A 35 -3.70 19.07 -8.30
C GLY A 35 -2.37 18.88 -9.03
N GLY A 36 -1.61 17.82 -8.73
CA GLY A 36 -0.34 17.52 -9.40
C GLY A 36 0.90 17.96 -8.61
N VAL A 37 2.08 17.65 -9.13
CA VAL A 37 3.38 17.96 -8.51
C VAL A 37 4.26 18.61 -9.57
N ASP A 38 4.48 19.91 -9.45
CA ASP A 38 5.29 20.69 -10.41
C ASP A 38 6.80 20.50 -10.18
N ASP A 39 7.24 20.56 -8.92
CA ASP A 39 8.62 20.24 -8.50
C ASP A 39 8.64 18.90 -7.76
N VAL A 40 8.90 17.83 -8.51
CA VAL A 40 8.99 16.47 -7.97
C VAL A 40 10.09 16.36 -6.91
N ASN A 41 11.25 16.97 -7.13
CA ASN A 41 12.37 16.85 -6.18
C ASN A 41 12.09 17.59 -4.88
N GLY A 42 11.53 18.80 -4.96
CA GLY A 42 11.08 19.56 -3.81
C GLY A 42 10.00 18.83 -3.03
N PHE A 43 9.00 18.29 -3.73
CA PHE A 43 7.92 17.50 -3.13
C PHE A 43 8.47 16.31 -2.34
N PHE A 44 9.28 15.45 -2.97
CA PHE A 44 9.85 14.28 -2.30
C PHE A 44 10.71 14.67 -1.09
N ARG A 45 11.55 15.69 -1.22
CA ARG A 45 12.41 16.15 -0.12
C ARG A 45 11.58 16.61 1.08
N GLU A 46 10.53 17.39 0.84
CA GLU A 46 9.65 17.88 1.90
C GLU A 46 8.89 16.76 2.58
N ARG A 47 8.26 15.87 1.79
CA ARG A 47 7.46 14.75 2.32
C ARG A 47 8.31 13.72 3.05
N GLU A 48 9.53 13.47 2.59
CA GLU A 48 10.48 12.61 3.30
C GLU A 48 10.88 13.22 4.65
N ALA A 49 11.18 14.51 4.67
CA ALA A 49 11.50 15.21 5.92
C ALA A 49 10.32 15.19 6.91
N ALA A 50 9.09 15.35 6.43
CA ALA A 50 7.89 15.26 7.26
C ALA A 50 7.64 13.83 7.77
N THR A 51 7.81 12.83 6.92
CA THR A 51 7.68 11.40 7.28
C THR A 51 8.70 11.03 8.36
N ASN A 52 9.96 11.43 8.21
CA ASN A 52 11.01 11.18 9.19
C ASN A 52 10.73 11.84 10.55
N ARG A 53 10.13 13.04 10.54
CA ARG A 53 9.70 13.70 11.79
C ARG A 53 8.57 12.93 12.46
N MET A 54 7.55 12.54 11.69
CA MET A 54 6.42 11.77 12.18
C MET A 54 6.87 10.42 12.75
N GLU A 55 7.70 9.67 12.03
CA GLU A 55 8.22 8.37 12.47
C GLU A 55 8.98 8.50 13.79
N ARG A 56 9.89 9.49 13.89
CA ARG A 56 10.62 9.77 15.13
C ARG A 56 9.69 10.12 16.28
N PHE A 57 8.69 10.96 16.04
CA PHE A 57 7.71 11.34 17.05
C PHE A 57 6.92 10.12 17.55
N VAL A 58 6.43 9.27 16.64
CA VAL A 58 5.71 8.04 17.00
C VAL A 58 6.61 7.09 17.78
N HIS A 59 7.85 6.89 17.35
CA HIS A 59 8.84 6.11 18.07
C HIS A 59 9.07 6.63 19.50
N ASP A 60 9.18 7.94 19.67
CA ASP A 60 9.52 8.54 20.97
C ASP A 60 8.31 8.66 21.92
N THR A 61 7.07 8.59 21.41
CA THR A 61 5.85 8.88 22.20
C THR A 61 4.81 7.77 22.26
N TYR A 62 4.83 6.83 21.32
CA TYR A 62 3.87 5.74 21.20
C TYR A 62 4.53 4.49 20.59
N PHE A 63 5.63 4.06 21.20
CA PHE A 63 6.48 2.97 20.71
C PHE A 63 5.74 1.62 20.65
N GLU A 64 4.72 1.42 21.48
CA GLU A 64 3.91 0.20 21.54
C GLU A 64 3.24 -0.13 20.21
N VAL A 65 3.10 0.85 19.30
CA VAL A 65 2.58 0.63 17.96
C VAL A 65 3.39 -0.38 17.15
N TYR A 66 4.69 -0.54 17.43
CA TYR A 66 5.52 -1.52 16.74
C TYR A 66 5.20 -2.95 17.17
N ASP A 67 4.78 -3.17 18.41
CA ASP A 67 4.30 -4.46 18.87
C ASP A 67 2.95 -4.79 18.22
N ILE A 68 2.03 -3.80 18.16
CA ILE A 68 0.75 -3.92 17.45
C ILE A 68 0.97 -4.26 15.97
N LEU A 69 1.92 -3.57 15.32
CA LEU A 69 2.30 -3.81 13.93
C LEU A 69 2.78 -5.25 13.74
N LEU A 70 3.68 -5.74 14.61
CA LEU A 70 4.23 -7.08 14.53
C LEU A 70 3.17 -8.16 14.77
N GLU A 71 2.28 -7.96 15.74
CA GLU A 71 1.18 -8.87 16.02
C GLU A 71 0.22 -8.97 14.83
N ARG A 72 -0.18 -7.83 14.25
CA ARG A 72 -1.06 -7.83 13.08
C ARG A 72 -0.41 -8.45 11.86
N ILE A 73 0.88 -8.19 11.61
CA ILE A 73 1.65 -8.88 10.55
C ILE A 73 1.56 -10.41 10.71
N ARG A 74 1.65 -10.93 11.94
CA ARG A 74 1.59 -12.37 12.21
C ARG A 74 0.19 -12.95 12.02
N ALA A 75 -0.84 -12.19 12.35
CA ALA A 75 -2.24 -12.62 12.27
C ALA A 75 -2.86 -12.48 10.87
N GLU A 76 -2.32 -11.61 10.01
CA GLU A 76 -2.90 -11.27 8.70
C GLU A 76 -2.97 -12.47 7.73
N ASP A 77 -4.19 -12.89 7.38
CA ASP A 77 -4.44 -13.81 6.25
C ASP A 77 -4.47 -13.04 4.93
N ARG A 78 -3.30 -12.96 4.31
CA ARG A 78 -3.08 -12.17 3.10
C ARG A 78 -3.78 -12.73 1.87
N ALA A 79 -4.01 -14.04 1.82
CA ALA A 79 -4.68 -14.67 0.68
C ALA A 79 -6.16 -14.26 0.60
N HIS A 80 -6.78 -13.91 1.73
CA HIS A 80 -8.17 -13.48 1.82
C HIS A 80 -8.46 -12.21 1.00
N HIS A 81 -7.46 -11.31 0.84
CA HIS A 81 -7.57 -10.11 0.01
C HIS A 81 -7.71 -10.41 -1.49
N PHE A 82 -7.55 -11.66 -1.90
CA PHE A 82 -7.63 -12.09 -3.30
C PHE A 82 -8.72 -13.13 -3.49
N THR A 83 -9.96 -12.67 -3.63
CA THR A 83 -11.12 -13.53 -3.90
C THR A 83 -11.59 -13.34 -5.35
N PRO A 84 -11.74 -14.43 -6.13
CA PRO A 84 -12.33 -14.36 -7.48
C PRO A 84 -13.75 -13.77 -7.48
N GLY A 85 -14.14 -13.10 -8.56
CA GLY A 85 -15.54 -12.71 -8.80
C GLY A 85 -15.85 -11.20 -8.87
N GLU A 86 -14.95 -10.29 -8.47
CA GLU A 86 -15.23 -8.84 -8.52
C GLU A 86 -14.52 -8.10 -9.66
N GLY A 87 -13.65 -8.79 -10.39
CA GLY A 87 -12.89 -8.22 -11.51
C GLY A 87 -11.45 -8.72 -11.56
N PRO A 88 -10.61 -8.13 -12.43
CA PRO A 88 -9.18 -8.41 -12.43
C PRO A 88 -8.52 -7.81 -11.19
N VAL A 89 -7.53 -8.51 -10.65
CA VAL A 89 -6.63 -8.02 -9.61
C VAL A 89 -5.32 -7.64 -10.27
N VAL A 90 -4.83 -6.43 -9.97
CA VAL A 90 -3.51 -5.96 -10.45
C VAL A 90 -2.58 -5.82 -9.25
N LEU A 91 -1.46 -6.54 -9.28
CA LEU A 91 -0.42 -6.46 -8.27
C LEU A 91 0.78 -5.68 -8.80
N LEU A 92 1.07 -4.56 -8.14
CA LEU A 92 2.20 -3.71 -8.49
C LEU A 92 3.34 -3.95 -7.49
N ASP A 93 4.37 -4.67 -7.93
CA ASP A 93 5.62 -4.79 -7.15
C ASP A 93 6.45 -3.50 -7.26
N GLY A 94 7.10 -3.13 -6.15
CA GLY A 94 8.00 -1.99 -6.09
C GLY A 94 7.34 -0.63 -5.95
N MET A 95 6.01 -0.55 -5.74
CA MET A 95 5.34 0.70 -5.42
C MET A 95 5.42 0.97 -3.91
N SER A 96 6.08 2.06 -3.53
CA SER A 96 6.09 2.51 -2.14
C SER A 96 4.81 3.30 -1.82
N ILE A 97 4.54 3.52 -0.52
CA ILE A 97 3.43 4.38 -0.09
C ILE A 97 3.52 5.80 -0.69
N ARG A 98 4.75 6.25 -1.02
CA ARG A 98 5.03 7.54 -1.65
C ARG A 98 4.34 7.68 -3.01
N GLU A 99 4.37 6.61 -3.81
CA GLU A 99 3.71 6.57 -5.12
C GLU A 99 2.24 6.15 -5.00
N ALA A 100 1.95 5.19 -4.14
CA ALA A 100 0.59 4.68 -3.96
C ALA A 100 -0.38 5.77 -3.50
N ALA A 101 0.05 6.68 -2.62
CA ALA A 101 -0.78 7.80 -2.15
C ALA A 101 -1.16 8.81 -3.27
N LEU A 102 -0.44 8.81 -4.39
CA LEU A 102 -0.74 9.65 -5.55
C LEU A 102 -1.73 8.99 -6.53
N LEU A 103 -1.93 7.69 -6.41
CA LEU A 103 -2.72 6.91 -7.36
C LEU A 103 -4.20 7.32 -7.40
N PRO A 104 -4.91 7.53 -6.27
CA PRO A 104 -6.33 7.90 -6.31
C PRO A 104 -6.59 9.21 -7.07
N ALA A 105 -5.75 10.21 -6.88
CA ALA A 105 -5.86 11.50 -7.58
C ALA A 105 -5.64 11.32 -9.09
N ARG A 106 -4.65 10.50 -9.49
CA ARG A 106 -4.39 10.20 -10.91
C ARG A 106 -5.53 9.40 -11.55
N LEU A 107 -6.08 8.43 -10.85
CA LEU A 107 -7.26 7.66 -11.30
C LEU A 107 -8.46 8.59 -11.53
N SER A 108 -8.71 9.50 -10.59
CA SER A 108 -9.78 10.50 -10.71
C SER A 108 -9.61 11.41 -11.93
N GLN A 109 -8.38 11.86 -12.23
CA GLN A 109 -8.09 12.64 -13.44
C GLN A 109 -8.37 11.87 -14.74
N GLN A 110 -8.32 10.54 -14.69
CA GLN A 110 -8.65 9.65 -15.82
C GLN A 110 -10.12 9.21 -15.83
N GLY A 111 -10.96 9.75 -14.95
CA GLY A 111 -12.40 9.43 -14.88
C GLY A 111 -12.74 8.19 -14.04
N TYR A 112 -11.79 7.64 -13.29
CA TYR A 112 -12.03 6.52 -12.38
C TYR A 112 -12.27 7.00 -10.95
N ALA A 113 -13.19 6.37 -10.24
CA ALA A 113 -13.39 6.59 -8.81
C ALA A 113 -12.80 5.40 -8.02
N ALA A 114 -11.94 5.68 -7.05
CA ALA A 114 -11.53 4.66 -6.08
C ALA A 114 -12.66 4.51 -5.04
N GLU A 115 -13.34 3.36 -5.04
CA GLU A 115 -14.41 3.09 -4.06
C GLU A 115 -13.85 2.90 -2.65
N THR A 116 -12.74 2.18 -2.55
CA THR A 116 -12.05 1.92 -1.29
C THR A 116 -10.54 2.11 -1.45
N VAL A 117 -9.93 2.68 -0.41
CA VAL A 117 -8.48 2.82 -0.28
C VAL A 117 -8.13 2.38 1.12
N GLY A 118 -7.31 1.34 1.24
CA GLY A 118 -6.95 0.74 2.52
C GLY A 118 -5.55 0.15 2.49
N PHE A 119 -5.21 -0.59 3.54
CA PHE A 119 -3.91 -1.23 3.67
C PHE A 119 -4.07 -2.64 4.24
N ALA A 120 -3.09 -3.47 3.89
CA ALA A 120 -2.84 -4.76 4.53
C ALA A 120 -1.35 -4.85 4.82
N LEU A 121 -0.97 -5.60 5.84
CA LEU A 121 0.43 -5.71 6.23
C LEU A 121 1.11 -6.90 5.54
N SER A 122 2.31 -6.68 5.00
CA SER A 122 3.14 -7.76 4.45
C SER A 122 4.02 -8.39 5.54
N GLU A 123 4.76 -9.45 5.22
CA GLU A 123 5.63 -10.13 6.20
C GLU A 123 6.95 -9.39 6.42
N ALA A 124 7.68 -9.77 7.48
CA ALA A 124 9.07 -9.39 7.67
C ALA A 124 9.98 -10.62 7.44
N PRO A 125 10.95 -10.59 6.49
CA PRO A 125 11.30 -9.47 5.62
C PRO A 125 10.29 -9.27 4.48
N SER A 126 10.01 -8.01 4.15
CA SER A 126 9.04 -7.58 3.12
C SER A 126 9.53 -7.78 1.68
N SER A 127 10.28 -8.85 1.42
CA SER A 127 10.78 -9.15 0.08
C SER A 127 9.68 -9.74 -0.81
N THR A 128 9.71 -9.41 -2.11
CA THR A 128 8.81 -10.00 -3.12
C THR A 128 8.82 -11.53 -3.07
N GLN A 129 10.00 -12.14 -2.86
CA GLN A 129 10.13 -13.60 -2.79
C GLN A 129 9.41 -14.20 -1.58
N ALA A 130 9.52 -13.55 -0.42
CA ALA A 130 8.82 -14.00 0.77
C ALA A 130 7.30 -13.91 0.52
N PHE A 131 6.82 -12.74 0.09
CA PHE A 131 5.41 -12.48 -0.17
C PHE A 131 4.84 -13.51 -1.17
N THR A 132 5.55 -13.73 -2.29
CA THR A 132 5.13 -14.66 -3.34
C THR A 132 4.97 -16.08 -2.81
N ARG A 133 5.89 -16.52 -1.94
CA ARG A 133 5.84 -17.86 -1.36
C ARG A 133 4.71 -18.00 -0.36
N ARG A 134 4.42 -16.98 0.44
CA ARG A 134 3.38 -17.06 1.46
C ARG A 134 1.98 -16.94 0.88
N VAL A 135 1.77 -16.02 -0.07
CA VAL A 135 0.48 -15.78 -0.70
C VAL A 135 0.22 -16.80 -1.82
N PHE A 136 1.18 -16.98 -2.73
CA PHE A 136 0.97 -17.83 -3.91
C PHE A 136 1.50 -19.26 -3.79
N GLY A 137 2.24 -19.58 -2.72
CA GLY A 137 2.86 -20.90 -2.58
C GLY A 137 4.00 -21.16 -3.57
N ALA A 138 4.51 -20.11 -4.24
CA ALA A 138 5.49 -20.23 -5.33
C ALA A 138 6.75 -19.40 -5.09
N ARG A 139 7.85 -19.75 -5.77
CA ARG A 139 9.09 -18.96 -5.71
C ARG A 139 9.02 -17.67 -6.53
N SER A 140 8.22 -17.67 -7.59
CA SER A 140 8.01 -16.55 -8.51
C SER A 140 6.61 -16.60 -9.10
N VAL A 141 5.93 -15.46 -9.20
CA VAL A 141 4.65 -15.34 -9.93
C VAL A 141 4.78 -15.73 -11.40
N THR A 142 5.97 -15.58 -12.00
CA THR A 142 6.22 -15.94 -13.40
C THR A 142 6.10 -17.43 -13.69
N THR A 143 6.10 -18.27 -12.64
CA THR A 143 5.94 -19.74 -12.78
C THR A 143 4.49 -20.19 -12.67
N LEU A 144 3.59 -19.29 -12.28
CA LEU A 144 2.18 -19.59 -12.11
C LEU A 144 1.44 -19.36 -13.42
N LYS A 145 0.56 -20.30 -13.76
CA LYS A 145 -0.45 -20.13 -14.82
C LYS A 145 -1.82 -19.82 -14.22
N THR A 146 -2.11 -20.44 -13.08
CA THR A 146 -3.34 -20.24 -12.31
C THR A 146 -3.03 -20.23 -10.83
N TRP A 147 -3.82 -19.50 -10.05
CA TRP A 147 -3.76 -19.48 -8.59
C TRP A 147 -5.10 -19.04 -8.00
N ASN A 148 -5.61 -19.76 -7.01
CA ASN A 148 -6.87 -19.46 -6.31
C ASN A 148 -8.04 -19.09 -7.25
N GLY A 149 -8.22 -19.81 -8.37
CA GLY A 149 -9.24 -19.52 -9.38
C GLY A 149 -8.86 -18.45 -10.39
N PHE A 150 -7.82 -17.65 -10.14
CA PHE A 150 -7.31 -16.66 -11.09
C PHE A 150 -6.47 -17.31 -12.20
N GLN A 151 -6.57 -16.79 -13.41
CA GLN A 151 -5.53 -16.88 -14.43
C GLN A 151 -4.44 -15.86 -14.12
N VAL A 152 -3.17 -16.29 -14.06
CA VAL A 152 -2.04 -15.42 -13.71
C VAL A 152 -1.34 -14.92 -14.98
N VAL A 153 -1.15 -13.60 -15.10
CA VAL A 153 -0.52 -12.92 -16.23
C VAL A 153 0.63 -12.04 -15.74
N PRO A 154 1.85 -12.60 -15.58
CA PRO A 154 2.97 -11.83 -15.08
C PRO A 154 3.42 -10.76 -16.08
N VAL A 155 3.57 -9.52 -15.61
CA VAL A 155 4.11 -8.41 -16.40
C VAL A 155 5.50 -8.04 -15.88
N ARG A 156 6.49 -7.95 -16.79
CA ARG A 156 7.84 -7.54 -16.40
C ARG A 156 7.94 -6.02 -16.31
N SER A 157 8.82 -5.54 -15.44
CA SER A 157 9.14 -4.11 -15.37
C SER A 157 9.55 -3.58 -16.74
N GLY A 158 8.95 -2.46 -17.15
CA GLY A 158 9.18 -1.83 -18.46
C GLY A 158 8.33 -2.40 -19.60
N GLU A 159 7.59 -3.48 -19.38
CA GLU A 159 6.61 -4.00 -20.35
C GLU A 159 5.23 -3.43 -20.03
N VAL A 160 4.55 -2.93 -21.07
CA VAL A 160 3.12 -2.62 -20.97
C VAL A 160 2.37 -3.90 -21.32
N PRO A 161 1.45 -4.38 -20.47
CA PRO A 161 0.64 -5.54 -20.85
C PRO A 161 -0.08 -5.23 -22.16
N ALA A 162 0.11 -6.09 -23.16
CA ALA A 162 -0.47 -5.91 -24.49
C ALA A 162 -2.00 -5.81 -24.44
N VAL A 163 -2.61 -6.41 -23.41
CA VAL A 163 -4.02 -6.31 -23.06
C VAL A 163 -4.12 -6.27 -21.54
N LEU A 164 -4.74 -5.23 -20.98
CA LEU A 164 -5.21 -5.29 -19.60
C LEU A 164 -6.37 -6.28 -19.56
N PRO A 165 -6.32 -7.32 -18.73
CA PRO A 165 -7.40 -8.29 -18.69
C PRO A 165 -8.70 -7.61 -18.29
N THR A 166 -9.74 -7.85 -19.10
CA THR A 166 -11.09 -7.31 -18.89
C THR A 166 -12.06 -8.34 -18.34
N GLY A 167 -11.62 -9.61 -18.22
CA GLY A 167 -12.41 -10.68 -17.62
C GLY A 167 -12.28 -10.71 -16.10
N PRO A 168 -13.31 -11.19 -15.39
CA PRO A 168 -13.15 -11.56 -13.99
C PRO A 168 -12.10 -12.67 -13.86
N ASP A 169 -11.54 -12.82 -12.67
CA ASP A 169 -10.64 -13.92 -12.31
C ASP A 169 -9.30 -13.90 -13.07
N VAL A 170 -8.77 -12.70 -13.34
CA VAL A 170 -7.40 -12.53 -13.81
C VAL A 170 -6.55 -11.81 -12.77
N LEU A 171 -5.38 -12.35 -12.47
CA LEU A 171 -4.36 -11.77 -11.61
C LEU A 171 -3.18 -11.32 -12.48
N VAL A 172 -2.88 -10.03 -12.50
CA VAL A 172 -1.76 -9.42 -13.23
C VAL A 172 -0.59 -9.17 -12.30
#